data_AF-A0A539EFE5-F1
#
_entry.id   AF-A0A539EFE5-F1
#
_cell.length_a   1.000
_cell.length_b   1.000
_cell.length_c   1.000
_cell.angle_alpha   90.00
_cell.angle_beta   90.00
_cell.angle_gamma   90.00
#
_symmetry.space_group_name_H-M   'P 1'
#
loop_
_entity.id
_entity.type
_entity.pdbx_description
1 polymer ?
#
loop_
_entity_poly.entity_id
_entity_poly.type
_entity_poly.pdbx_seq_one_letter_code
_entity_poly.pdbx_strand_id
1 'polypeptide(L)'
;MNRYDIGERLLLTLWVGGMVAVGYMAVPALFHALAENRQLAGQLAGQLFKVIYVVGLLACSALLVGYAVQHSLAALRRWRGVVLLVAWSSLAAGLFIIQPQMVALKAQGLLEGSAQAALFGKLHGLSSLLYLVTTVCGLALVILGMRPARSGG
;
A
#
# COMPACT_ATOMS: atom_id res chain seq x y z
N MET A 1 -12.66 -16.83 21.83
CA MET A 1 -12.12 -16.01 20.73
C MET A 1 -12.13 -14.56 21.21
N ASN A 2 -10.97 -13.92 21.39
CA ASN A 2 -10.92 -12.56 21.94
C ASN A 2 -11.43 -11.54 20.90
N ARG A 3 -12.27 -10.57 21.26
CA ARG A 3 -12.90 -9.63 20.29
C ARG A 3 -11.89 -8.87 19.41
N TYR A 4 -10.67 -8.69 19.92
CA TYR A 4 -9.53 -8.09 19.20
C TYR A 4 -9.07 -8.88 17.96
N ASP A 5 -9.28 -10.20 17.92
CA ASP A 5 -8.87 -11.07 16.79
C ASP A 5 -9.67 -10.79 15.51
N ILE A 6 -10.96 -10.47 15.66
CA ILE A 6 -11.86 -10.24 14.53
C ILE A 6 -11.50 -8.92 13.86
N GLY A 7 -11.25 -7.86 14.65
CA GLY A 7 -10.84 -6.56 14.12
C GLY A 7 -9.54 -6.62 13.33
N GLU A 8 -8.51 -7.28 13.86
CA GLU A 8 -7.22 -7.45 13.18
C GLU A 8 -7.38 -8.15 11.83
N ARG A 9 -8.16 -9.24 11.79
CA ARG A 9 -8.43 -9.99 10.55
C ARG A 9 -9.20 -9.16 9.54
N LEU A 10 -10.24 -8.43 9.97
CA LEU A 10 -11.02 -7.58 9.07
C LEU A 10 -10.15 -6.46 8.48
N LEU A 11 -9.30 -5.83 9.29
CA LEU A 11 -8.37 -4.80 8.83
C LEU A 11 -7.34 -5.35 7.84
N LEU A 12 -6.75 -6.52 8.13
CA LEU A 12 -5.84 -7.20 7.21
C LEU A 12 -6.54 -7.59 5.90
N THR A 13 -7.73 -8.16 5.96
CA THR A 13 -8.50 -8.52 4.76
C THR A 13 -8.81 -7.28 3.91
N LEU A 14 -9.26 -6.19 4.54
CA LEU A 14 -9.56 -4.94 3.83
C LEU A 14 -8.32 -4.34 3.19
N TRP A 15 -7.21 -4.25 3.94
CA TRP A 15 -5.97 -3.66 3.44
C TRP A 15 -5.31 -4.53 2.37
N VAL A 16 -5.02 -5.79 2.69
CA VAL A 16 -4.25 -6.68 1.82
C VAL A 16 -5.09 -7.11 0.62
N GLY A 17 -6.35 -7.49 0.85
CA GLY A 17 -7.28 -7.84 -0.23
C GLY A 17 -7.54 -6.67 -1.15
N GLY A 18 -7.74 -5.46 -0.61
CA GLY A 18 -7.93 -4.25 -1.40
C GLY A 18 -6.70 -3.89 -2.24
N MET A 19 -5.49 -4.00 -1.67
CA MET A 19 -4.24 -3.81 -2.43
C MET A 19 -4.11 -4.84 -3.55
N VAL A 20 -4.39 -6.12 -3.28
CA VAL A 20 -4.32 -7.14 -4.33
C VAL A 20 -5.32 -6.84 -5.45
N ALA A 21 -6.57 -6.55 -5.09
CA ALA A 21 -7.64 -6.26 -6.04
C ALA A 21 -7.36 -5.01 -6.90
N VAL A 22 -6.86 -3.93 -6.28
CA VAL A 22 -6.61 -2.68 -7.03
C VAL A 22 -5.39 -2.82 -7.94
N GLY A 23 -4.22 -3.19 -7.39
CA GLY A 23 -2.96 -3.12 -8.11
C GLY A 23 -2.76 -4.21 -9.16
N TYR A 24 -3.30 -5.41 -8.93
CA TYR A 24 -3.04 -6.57 -9.80
C TYR A 24 -4.27 -7.04 -10.58
N MET A 25 -5.46 -6.49 -10.32
CA MET A 25 -6.68 -6.83 -11.07
C MET A 25 -7.32 -5.61 -11.71
N ALA A 26 -7.77 -4.63 -10.92
CA ALA A 26 -8.53 -3.49 -11.41
C ALA A 26 -7.71 -2.58 -12.33
N VAL A 27 -6.48 -2.23 -11.94
CA VAL A 27 -5.61 -1.37 -12.77
C VAL A 27 -5.24 -2.05 -14.09
N PRO A 28 -4.79 -3.32 -14.14
CA PRO A 28 -4.60 -4.03 -15.40
C PRO A 28 -5.86 -4.10 -16.26
N ALA A 29 -7.03 -4.37 -15.65
CA ALA A 29 -8.31 -4.40 -16.36
C ALA A 29 -8.66 -3.03 -16.97
N LEU A 30 -8.39 -1.92 -16.28
CA LEU A 30 -8.58 -0.57 -16.82
C LEU A 30 -7.70 -0.31 -18.05
N PHE A 31 -6.42 -0.68 -18.00
CA PHE A 31 -5.51 -0.49 -19.14
C PHE A 31 -5.83 -1.39 -20.33
N HIS A 32 -6.46 -2.54 -20.08
CA HIS A 32 -6.97 -3.40 -21.14
C HIS A 32 -8.25 -2.84 -21.76
N ALA A 33 -9.24 -2.49 -20.94
CA ALA A 33 -10.54 -1.98 -21.40
C ALA A 33 -10.45 -0.62 -22.09
N LEU A 34 -9.50 0.22 -21.69
CA LEU A 34 -9.27 1.56 -22.23
C LEU A 34 -7.99 1.62 -23.06
N ALA A 35 -7.69 0.58 -23.85
CA ALA A 35 -6.48 0.48 -24.65
C ALA A 35 -6.28 1.69 -25.60
N GLU A 36 -7.36 2.19 -26.18
CA GLU A 36 -7.38 3.37 -27.06
C GLU A 36 -7.27 4.70 -26.30
N ASN A 37 -7.57 4.71 -25.00
CA ASN A 37 -7.52 5.89 -24.15
C ASN A 37 -6.70 5.63 -22.86
N ARG A 38 -5.41 5.39 -23.05
CA ARG A 38 -4.47 5.12 -21.95
C ARG A 38 -4.37 6.27 -20.95
N GLN A 39 -4.64 7.50 -21.39
CA GLN A 39 -4.65 8.68 -20.54
C GLN A 39 -5.75 8.58 -19.49
N LEU A 40 -6.98 8.25 -19.91
CA LEU A 40 -8.12 8.03 -19.00
C LEU A 40 -7.85 6.83 -18.07
N ALA A 41 -7.30 5.74 -18.59
CA ALA A 41 -6.92 4.58 -17.77
C ALA A 41 -5.94 4.97 -16.65
N GLY A 42 -4.91 5.76 -16.99
CA GLY A 42 -3.92 6.25 -16.04
C GLY A 42 -4.47 7.25 -15.03
N GLN A 43 -5.52 8.00 -15.36
CA GLN A 43 -6.24 8.88 -14.42
C GLN A 43 -7.06 8.06 -13.42
N LEU A 44 -7.87 7.11 -13.90
CA LEU A 44 -8.68 6.23 -13.06
C LEU A 44 -7.81 5.34 -12.16
N ALA A 45 -6.71 4.78 -12.70
CA ALA A 45 -5.74 4.04 -11.92
C ALA A 45 -5.16 4.89 -10.77
N GLY A 46 -4.81 6.15 -11.04
CA GLY A 46 -4.34 7.08 -10.02
C GLY A 46 -5.37 7.32 -8.91
N GLN A 47 -6.66 7.43 -9.26
CA GLN A 47 -7.74 7.58 -8.27
C GLN A 47 -7.91 6.31 -7.42
N LEU A 48 -7.90 5.13 -8.03
CA LEU A 48 -7.97 3.85 -7.31
C LEU A 48 -6.78 3.70 -6.36
N PHE A 49 -5.56 4.01 -6.81
CA PHE A 49 -4.38 4.00 -5.97
C PHE A 49 -4.50 4.98 -4.80
N LYS A 50 -4.97 6.21 -5.02
CA LYS A 50 -5.20 7.16 -3.93
C LYS A 50 -6.15 6.61 -2.87
N VAL A 51 -7.29 6.05 -3.29
CA VAL A 51 -8.28 5.47 -2.37
C VAL A 51 -7.69 4.31 -1.57
N ILE A 52 -7.06 3.33 -2.22
CA ILE A 52 -6.52 2.17 -1.51
C ILE A 52 -5.32 2.53 -0.63
N TYR A 53 -4.52 3.54 -0.99
CA TYR A 53 -3.45 4.03 -0.12
C TYR A 53 -4.02 4.64 1.16
N VAL A 54 -5.12 5.41 1.08
CA VAL A 54 -5.80 5.95 2.27
C VAL A 54 -6.35 4.81 3.13
N VAL A 55 -7.06 3.85 2.53
CA VAL A 55 -7.61 2.68 3.24
C VAL A 55 -6.49 1.88 3.91
N GLY A 56 -5.41 1.60 3.18
CA GLY A 56 -4.24 0.89 3.67
C GLY A 56 -3.55 1.63 4.81
N LEU A 57 -3.40 2.96 4.70
CA LEU A 57 -2.78 3.77 5.75
C LEU A 57 -3.62 3.76 7.03
N LEU A 58 -4.94 3.89 6.93
CA LEU A 58 -5.85 3.82 8.08
C LEU A 58 -5.83 2.44 8.73
N ALA A 59 -5.95 1.37 7.93
CA ALA A 59 -5.94 0.00 8.44
C ALA A 59 -4.60 -0.36 9.07
N CYS A 60 -3.49 -0.05 8.41
CA CYS A 60 -2.14 -0.29 8.94
C CYS A 60 -1.88 0.54 10.20
N SER A 61 -2.37 1.78 10.29
CA SER A 61 -2.27 2.60 11.51
C SER A 61 -3.03 1.96 12.67
N ALA A 62 -4.26 1.51 12.44
CA ALA A 62 -5.07 0.84 13.46
C ALA A 62 -4.39 -0.45 13.94
N LEU A 63 -3.82 -1.24 13.03
CA LEU A 63 -3.04 -2.45 13.37
C LEU A 63 -1.78 -2.12 14.16
N LEU A 64 -1.04 -1.08 13.77
CA LEU A 64 0.18 -0.65 14.44
C LEU A 64 -0.10 -0.17 15.88
N VAL A 65 -1.13 0.68 16.06
CA VAL A 65 -1.57 1.16 17.38
C VAL A 65 -2.08 0.00 18.23
N GLY A 66 -2.95 -0.86 17.67
CA GLY A 66 -3.47 -2.03 18.37
C GLY A 66 -2.35 -2.98 18.82
N TYR A 67 -1.33 -3.19 17.98
CA TYR A 67 -0.18 -4.02 18.30
C TYR A 67 0.67 -3.41 19.43
N ALA A 68 0.94 -2.10 19.37
CA ALA A 68 1.69 -1.38 20.39
C ALA A 68 0.99 -1.36 21.76
N VAL A 69 -0.34 -1.16 21.78
CA VAL A 69 -1.14 -1.20 23.00
C VAL A 69 -1.13 -2.59 23.64
N GLN A 70 -1.21 -3.66 22.84
CA GLN A 70 -1.26 -5.03 23.36
C GLN A 70 0.10 -5.57 23.82
N HIS A 71 1.22 -5.12 23.24
CA HIS A 71 2.54 -5.75 23.44
C HIS A 71 3.64 -4.79 23.91
N SER A 72 3.32 -3.52 24.19
CA SER A 72 4.23 -2.40 24.46
C SER A 72 5.00 -1.85 23.25
N LEU A 73 5.51 -0.62 23.35
CA LEU A 73 6.33 0.01 22.32
C LEU A 73 7.62 -0.76 22.00
N ALA A 74 8.18 -1.50 22.97
CA ALA A 74 9.36 -2.33 22.74
C ALA A 74 9.09 -3.46 21.72
N ALA A 75 7.84 -3.92 21.60
CA ALA A 75 7.45 -4.93 20.62
C ALA A 75 7.48 -4.42 19.18
N LEU A 76 7.55 -3.10 18.94
CA LEU A 76 7.72 -2.53 17.60
C LEU A 76 9.07 -2.89 16.96
N ARG A 77 10.06 -3.24 17.77
CA ARG A 77 11.36 -3.75 17.31
C ARG A 77 11.31 -5.22 16.87
N ARG A 78 10.21 -5.93 17.17
CA ARG A 78 10.00 -7.30 16.69
C ARG A 78 9.56 -7.26 15.22
N TRP A 79 9.77 -8.37 14.51
CA TRP A 79 9.53 -8.45 13.07
C TRP A 79 8.14 -7.92 12.64
N ARG A 80 7.07 -8.21 13.40
CA ARG A 80 5.70 -7.75 13.12
C ARG A 80 5.57 -6.23 13.16
N GLY A 81 6.16 -5.62 14.19
CA GLY A 81 6.19 -4.17 14.32
C GLY A 81 7.00 -3.52 13.21
N VAL A 82 8.16 -4.08 12.87
CA VAL A 82 8.99 -3.61 11.75
C VAL A 82 8.25 -3.71 10.43
N VAL A 83 7.57 -4.84 10.15
CA VAL A 83 6.77 -5.02 8.94
C VAL A 83 5.63 -4.00 8.85
N LEU A 84 4.91 -3.76 9.93
CA LEU A 84 3.86 -2.72 9.98
C LEU A 84 4.45 -1.32 9.77
N LEU A 85 5.60 -1.01 10.38
CA LEU A 85 6.26 0.29 10.21
C LEU A 85 6.75 0.50 8.78
N VAL A 86 7.37 -0.50 8.15
CA VAL A 86 7.83 -0.44 6.76
C VAL A 86 6.63 -0.25 5.82
N ALA A 87 5.57 -1.00 6.01
CA ALA A 87 4.36 -0.89 5.21
C ALA A 87 3.68 0.48 5.38
N TRP A 88 3.54 0.96 6.62
CA TRP A 88 2.99 2.27 6.93
C TRP A 88 3.81 3.39 6.29
N SER A 89 5.14 3.32 6.41
CA SER A 89 6.06 4.32 5.84
C SER A 89 6.00 4.33 4.32
N SER A 90 5.89 3.15 3.70
CA SER A 90 5.76 2.99 2.24
C SER A 90 4.43 3.57 1.72
N LEU A 91 3.33 3.33 2.44
CA LEU A 91 2.02 3.93 2.15
C LEU A 91 2.07 5.45 2.29
N ALA A 92 2.64 5.97 3.39
CA ALA A 92 2.76 7.40 3.63
C ALA A 92 3.62 8.09 2.56
N ALA A 93 4.80 7.54 2.25
CA ALA A 93 5.67 8.08 1.20
C ALA A 93 4.98 8.06 -0.16
N GLY A 94 4.31 6.95 -0.51
CA GLY A 94 3.59 6.87 -1.78
C GLY A 94 2.44 7.88 -1.89
N LEU A 95 1.65 8.06 -0.82
CA LEU A 95 0.48 8.95 -0.84
C LEU A 95 0.85 10.43 -0.77
N PHE A 96 1.82 10.80 0.08
CA PHE A 96 2.13 12.19 0.38
C PHE A 96 3.32 12.75 -0.39
N ILE A 97 4.20 11.89 -0.93
CA ILE A 97 5.41 12.34 -1.65
C ILE A 97 5.32 11.93 -3.12
N ILE A 98 5.18 10.64 -3.41
CA ILE A 98 5.31 10.13 -4.78
C ILE A 98 4.10 10.49 -5.64
N GLN A 99 2.87 10.24 -5.18
CA GLN A 99 1.65 10.54 -5.94
C GLN A 99 1.53 12.03 -6.31
N PRO A 100 1.72 13.00 -5.39
CA PRO A 100 1.67 14.42 -5.74
C PRO A 100 2.69 14.84 -6.80
N GLN A 101 3.93 14.32 -6.72
CA GLN A 101 4.97 14.60 -7.71
C GLN A 101 4.60 14.06 -9.10
N MET A 102 4.05 12.84 -9.17
CA MET A 102 3.59 12.25 -10.43
C MET A 102 2.42 13.04 -11.04
N VAL A 103 1.49 13.52 -10.23
CA VAL A 103 0.38 14.38 -10.68
C VAL A 103 0.91 15.71 -11.22
N ALA A 104 1.85 16.34 -10.51
CA ALA A 104 2.46 17.61 -10.95
C ALA A 104 3.18 17.46 -12.30
N LEU A 105 3.92 16.36 -12.51
CA LEU A 105 4.58 16.08 -13.79
C LEU A 105 3.58 15.83 -14.91
N LYS A 106 2.49 15.09 -14.65
CA LYS A 106 1.42 14.90 -15.64
C LYS A 106 0.78 16.22 -16.05
N ALA A 107 0.59 17.15 -15.12
CA ALA A 107 0.00 18.46 -15.39
C ALA A 107 0.88 19.36 -16.28
N GLN A 108 2.19 19.14 -16.29
CA GLN A 108 3.14 19.85 -17.15
C GLN A 108 3.20 19.29 -18.58
N GLY A 109 2.57 18.13 -18.82
CA GLY A 109 2.68 17.39 -20.09
C GLY A 109 3.91 16.48 -20.12
N LEU A 110 3.71 15.25 -20.59
CA LEU A 110 4.77 14.23 -20.69
C LEU A 110 5.06 13.95 -22.17
N LEU A 111 5.85 14.82 -22.79
CA LEU A 111 6.31 14.60 -24.16
C LEU A 111 7.35 13.46 -24.19
N GLU A 112 7.25 12.60 -25.20
CA GLU A 112 8.18 11.49 -25.35
C GLU A 112 9.63 11.99 -25.51
N GLY A 113 10.58 11.36 -24.81
CA GLY A 113 11.98 11.80 -24.77
C GLY A 113 12.28 13.00 -23.87
N SER A 114 11.27 13.64 -23.27
CA SER A 114 11.49 14.77 -22.35
C SER A 114 12.05 14.33 -21.00
N ALA A 115 12.71 15.27 -20.30
CA ALA A 115 13.20 15.05 -18.93
C ALA A 115 12.05 14.75 -17.95
N GLN A 116 10.88 15.35 -18.16
CA GLN A 116 9.67 15.14 -17.37
C GLN A 116 9.15 13.70 -17.54
N ALA A 117 9.11 13.18 -18.78
CA ALA A 117 8.73 11.80 -19.04
C ALA A 117 9.70 10.80 -18.40
N ALA A 118 11.01 11.07 -18.46
CA ALA A 118 12.01 10.24 -17.81
C ALA A 118 11.87 10.24 -16.27
N LEU A 119 11.65 11.41 -15.67
CA LEU A 119 11.41 11.53 -14.22
C LEU A 119 10.09 10.85 -13.81
N PHE A 120 9.04 11.01 -14.61
CA PHE A 120 7.77 10.33 -14.38
C PHE A 120 7.95 8.81 -14.39
N GLY A 121 8.70 8.26 -15.35
CA GLY A 121 9.02 6.83 -15.40
C GLY A 121 9.76 6.33 -14.16
N LYS A 122 10.73 7.10 -13.65
CA LYS A 122 11.45 6.80 -12.41
C LYS A 122 10.51 6.78 -11.20
N LEU A 123 9.68 7.81 -11.04
CA LEU A 123 8.70 7.90 -9.95
C LEU A 123 7.65 6.80 -10.04
N HIS A 124 7.22 6.44 -11.25
CA HIS A 124 6.31 5.33 -11.46
C HIS A 124 6.94 4.01 -11.01
N GLY A 125 8.18 3.72 -11.41
CA GLY A 125 8.91 2.54 -10.96
C GLY A 125 9.07 2.48 -9.44
N LEU A 126 9.41 3.61 -8.81
CA LEU A 126 9.49 3.70 -7.35
C LEU A 126 8.13 3.47 -6.69
N SER A 127 7.04 4.03 -7.24
CA SER A 127 5.69 3.79 -6.74
C SER A 127 5.29 2.31 -6.80
N SER A 128 5.66 1.62 -7.90
CA SER A 128 5.40 0.20 -8.06
C SER A 128 6.17 -0.65 -7.06
N LEU A 129 7.42 -0.29 -6.77
CA LEU A 129 8.22 -0.95 -5.73
C LEU A 129 7.60 -0.75 -4.33
N LEU A 130 7.22 0.48 -3.98
CA LEU A 130 6.56 0.76 -2.70
C LEU A 130 5.24 0.00 -2.57
N TYR A 131 4.48 -0.10 -3.67
CA TYR A 131 3.25 -0.89 -3.71
C TYR A 131 3.52 -2.37 -3.43
N LEU A 132 4.49 -2.95 -4.13
CA LEU A 132 4.90 -4.35 -3.98
C LEU A 132 5.35 -4.65 -2.55
N VAL A 133 6.25 -3.82 -1.99
CA VAL A 133 6.71 -3.95 -0.61
C VAL A 133 5.53 -3.95 0.36
N THR A 134 4.62 -3.00 0.20
CA THR A 134 3.43 -2.88 1.06
C THR A 134 2.53 -4.12 0.94
N THR A 135 2.29 -4.64 -0.27
CA THR A 135 1.51 -5.86 -0.48
C THR A 135 2.19 -7.08 0.16
N VAL A 136 3.49 -7.25 -0.04
CA VAL A 136 4.26 -8.38 0.53
C VAL A 136 4.28 -8.33 2.05
N CYS A 137 4.47 -7.15 2.65
CA CYS A 137 4.36 -6.96 4.09
C CYS A 137 2.99 -7.38 4.62
N GLY A 138 1.91 -6.96 3.96
CA GLY A 138 0.55 -7.35 4.31
C GLY A 138 0.32 -8.85 4.21
N LEU A 139 0.74 -9.47 3.10
CA LEU A 139 0.64 -10.92 2.90
C LEU A 139 1.43 -11.71 3.96
N ALA A 140 2.63 -11.25 4.32
CA ALA A 140 3.41 -11.87 5.38
C ALA A 140 2.66 -11.87 6.72
N LEU A 141 1.95 -10.78 7.06
CA LEU A 141 1.13 -10.70 8.27
C LEU A 141 -0.10 -11.60 8.21
N VAL A 142 -0.71 -11.76 7.03
CA VAL A 142 -1.84 -12.68 6.81
C VAL A 142 -1.39 -14.14 6.99
N ILE A 143 -0.25 -14.52 6.42
CA ILE A 143 0.26 -15.89 6.43
C ILE A 143 0.85 -16.28 7.79
N LEU A 144 1.74 -15.44 8.34
CA LEU A 144 2.49 -15.75 9.56
C LEU A 144 1.79 -15.30 10.85
N GLY A 145 0.67 -14.57 10.70
CA GLY A 145 -0.17 -14.09 11.78
C GLY A 145 0.40 -12.91 12.56
N MET A 146 -0.51 -12.11 13.11
CA MET A 146 -0.22 -10.91 13.90
C MET A 146 0.22 -11.19 15.35
N ARG A 147 0.14 -12.44 15.82
CA ARG A 147 0.42 -12.80 17.22
C ARG A 147 1.78 -13.46 17.39
N PRO A 148 2.60 -13.05 18.38
CA PRO A 148 3.71 -13.87 18.85
C PRO A 148 3.21 -15.27 19.18
N ALA A 149 3.94 -16.31 18.76
CA ALA A 149 3.65 -17.66 19.22
C ALA A 149 3.66 -17.64 20.75
N ARG A 150 2.61 -18.20 21.38
CA ARG A 150 2.65 -18.45 22.82
C ARG A 150 3.86 -19.33 23.07
N SER A 151 4.91 -18.80 23.69
CA SER A 151 5.90 -19.62 24.38
C SER A 151 5.14 -20.32 25.50
N GLY A 152 4.68 -21.54 25.23
CA GLY A 152 4.09 -22.40 26.25
C GLY A 152 5.18 -23.03 27.10
N GLY A 153 4.94 -23.08 28.41
CA GLY A 153 5.78 -23.77 29.41
C GLY A 153 6.59 -22.83 30.25
#